data_AF-A0A7K0L6Y8-F1
#
_entry.id   AF-A0A7K0L6Y8-F1
#
_cell.length_a   1.000
_cell.length_b   1.000
_cell.length_c   1.000
_cell.angle_alpha   90.00
_cell.angle_beta   90.00
_cell.angle_gamma   90.00
#
_symmetry.space_group_name_H-M   'P 1'
#
loop_
_entity.id
_entity.type
_entity.pdbx_description
1 polymer ?
#
loop_
_entity_poly.entity_id
_entity_poly.type
_entity_poly.pdbx_seq_one_letter_code
_entity_poly.pdbx_strand_id
1 'polypeptide(L)'
;MADPQSYRPKDIPDSPGVYRFFNEKDVVIYVGKAISLKSRLNSYFQNNLAEKTRKMVNAAVRVDWTLVNTEVEALQLEFSWIKEENPHFNVQFKDDKSYPFLAVSIKDEFPRIYITRSQKQKGVKHIGPF
;
A
#
# COMPACT_ATOMS: atom_id res chain seq x y z
N MET A 1 15.56 -7.72 -18.58
CA MET A 1 15.06 -6.68 -17.66
C MET A 1 14.34 -5.67 -18.51
N ALA A 2 13.16 -5.23 -18.08
CA ALA A 2 12.39 -4.23 -18.79
C ALA A 2 13.10 -2.86 -18.68
N ASP A 3 13.00 -2.03 -19.72
CA ASP A 3 13.44 -0.64 -19.67
C ASP A 3 12.37 0.20 -18.96
N PRO A 4 12.65 0.81 -17.78
CA PRO A 4 11.68 1.64 -17.08
C PRO A 4 11.11 2.79 -17.92
N GLN A 5 11.87 3.32 -18.90
CA GLN A 5 11.36 4.40 -19.74
C GLN A 5 10.28 3.93 -20.72
N SER A 6 10.21 2.63 -21.04
CA SER A 6 9.26 2.10 -22.03
C SER A 6 7.81 2.14 -21.55
N TYR A 7 7.57 2.10 -20.23
CA TYR A 7 6.24 2.09 -19.63
C TYR A 7 5.95 3.32 -18.76
N ARG A 8 6.82 4.33 -18.81
CA ARG A 8 6.64 5.57 -18.06
C ARG A 8 5.32 6.24 -18.46
N PRO A 9 4.37 6.46 -17.53
CA PRO A 9 3.11 7.12 -17.85
C PRO A 9 3.35 8.58 -18.24
N LYS A 10 2.62 9.07 -19.24
CA LYS A 10 2.73 10.45 -19.74
C LYS A 10 1.86 11.42 -18.92
N ASP A 11 0.61 11.04 -18.69
CA ASP A 11 -0.40 11.90 -18.05
C ASP A 11 -0.73 11.39 -16.65
N ILE A 12 0.10 11.79 -15.69
CA ILE A 12 -0.08 11.42 -14.28
C ILE A 12 -0.79 12.57 -13.56
N PRO A 13 -1.96 12.33 -12.92
CA PRO A 13 -2.68 13.37 -12.20
C PRO A 13 -1.89 13.82 -10.95
N ASP A 14 -1.99 15.12 -10.65
CA ASP A 14 -1.48 15.67 -9.39
C ASP A 14 -2.54 15.54 -8.30
N SER A 15 -2.78 14.30 -7.88
CA SER A 15 -3.85 13.95 -6.94
C SER A 15 -3.44 12.78 -6.07
N PRO A 16 -4.07 12.61 -4.89
CA PRO A 16 -3.80 11.47 -4.04
C PRO A 16 -4.34 10.18 -4.66
N GLY A 17 -3.66 9.07 -4.36
CA GLY A 17 -4.02 7.78 -4.93
C GLY A 17 -3.11 6.65 -4.49
N VAL A 18 -3.49 5.45 -4.91
CA VAL A 18 -2.71 4.22 -4.71
C VAL A 18 -2.30 3.68 -6.07
N TYR A 19 -1.04 3.30 -6.23
CA TYR A 19 -0.46 2.79 -7.47
C TYR A 19 0.09 1.38 -7.30
N ARG A 20 0.13 0.64 -8.40
CA ARG A 20 0.57 -0.75 -8.51
C ARG A 20 1.51 -0.92 -9.68
N PHE A 21 2.66 -1.52 -9.45
CA PHE A 21 3.56 -1.96 -10.52
C PHE A 21 3.31 -3.43 -10.82
N PHE A 22 3.32 -3.77 -12.10
CA PHE A 22 3.06 -5.12 -12.61
C PHE A 22 4.25 -5.64 -13.41
N ASN A 23 4.49 -6.94 -13.36
CA ASN A 23 5.46 -7.60 -14.24
C ASN A 23 4.84 -8.07 -15.57
N GLU A 24 5.64 -8.69 -16.43
CA GLU A 24 5.22 -9.24 -17.74
C GLU A 24 4.10 -10.29 -17.66
N LYS A 25 3.88 -10.89 -16.49
CA LYS A 25 2.85 -11.90 -16.25
C LYS A 25 1.58 -11.30 -15.64
N ASP A 26 1.45 -9.98 -15.66
CA ASP A 26 0.32 -9.23 -15.09
C ASP A 26 0.17 -9.40 -13.57
N VAL A 27 1.26 -9.76 -12.87
CA VAL A 27 1.28 -9.92 -11.40
C VAL A 27 1.72 -8.62 -10.75
N VAL A 28 1.00 -8.18 -9.71
CA VAL A 28 1.38 -7.03 -8.89
C VAL A 28 2.67 -7.34 -8.12
N ILE A 29 3.72 -6.57 -8.39
CA ILE A 29 5.03 -6.75 -7.74
C ILE A 29 5.33 -5.67 -6.70
N TYR A 30 4.62 -4.54 -6.75
CA TYR A 30 4.72 -3.47 -5.77
C TYR A 30 3.42 -2.66 -5.70
N VAL A 31 3.02 -2.28 -4.48
CA VAL A 31 1.90 -1.37 -4.20
C VAL A 31 2.43 -0.19 -3.38
N GLY A 32 1.98 1.02 -3.66
CA GLY A 32 2.28 2.18 -2.83
C GLY A 32 1.19 3.25 -2.88
N LYS A 33 1.10 4.08 -1.83
CA LYS A 33 0.25 5.29 -1.82
C LYS A 33 1.03 6.57 -2.11
N ALA A 34 0.31 7.61 -2.54
CA ALA A 34 0.86 8.94 -2.76
C ALA A 34 -0.16 10.02 -2.40
N ILE A 35 0.33 11.15 -1.86
CA ILE A 35 -0.44 12.40 -1.75
C ILE A 35 -0.51 13.10 -3.13
N SER A 36 0.57 12.98 -3.91
CA SER A 36 0.65 13.40 -5.31
C SER A 36 1.18 12.23 -6.14
N LEU A 37 0.32 11.60 -6.93
CA LEU A 37 0.71 10.55 -7.87
C LEU A 37 1.75 11.06 -8.86
N LYS A 38 1.60 12.30 -9.36
CA LYS A 38 2.56 12.92 -10.29
C LYS A 38 3.96 13.00 -9.71
N SER A 39 4.11 13.55 -8.50
CA SER A 39 5.41 13.64 -7.85
C SER A 39 5.98 12.25 -7.56
N ARG A 40 5.15 11.36 -7.00
CA ARG A 40 5.60 10.05 -6.55
C ARG A 40 6.00 9.14 -7.69
N LEU A 41 5.18 9.00 -8.73
CA LEU A 41 5.47 8.13 -9.87
C LEU A 41 6.68 8.63 -10.67
N ASN A 42 6.84 9.94 -10.87
CA ASN A 42 8.03 10.47 -11.56
C ASN A 42 9.34 10.13 -10.85
N SER A 43 9.33 10.01 -9.52
CA SER A 43 10.53 9.64 -8.75
C SER A 43 11.08 8.25 -9.10
N TYR A 44 10.24 7.32 -9.55
CA TYR A 44 10.64 5.96 -9.93
C TYR A 44 11.36 5.89 -11.29
N PHE A 45 11.25 6.92 -12.13
CA PHE A 45 11.84 6.96 -13.47
C PHE A 45 13.06 7.89 -13.56
N GLN A 46 13.63 8.28 -12.42
CA GLN A 46 14.87 9.05 -12.33
C GLN A 46 16.10 8.13 -12.42
N ASN A 47 17.27 8.69 -12.73
CA ASN A 47 18.50 7.90 -12.90
C ASN A 47 19.15 7.47 -11.57
N ASN A 48 18.92 8.20 -10.48
CA ASN A 48 19.57 7.97 -9.19
C ASN A 48 18.65 7.25 -8.18
N LEU A 49 18.33 5.99 -8.48
CA LEU A 49 17.48 5.17 -7.62
C LEU A 49 18.30 4.31 -6.66
N ALA A 50 17.80 4.16 -5.43
CA ALA A 50 18.29 3.13 -4.53
C ALA A 50 18.19 1.73 -5.16
N GLU A 51 19.11 0.82 -4.84
CA GLU A 51 19.24 -0.47 -5.53
C GLU A 51 17.95 -1.29 -5.53
N LYS A 52 17.23 -1.34 -4.39
CA LYS A 52 15.95 -2.05 -4.27
C LYS A 52 14.89 -1.47 -5.22
N THR A 53 14.77 -0.15 -5.27
CA THR A 53 13.83 0.55 -6.15
C THR A 53 14.18 0.31 -7.61
N ARG A 54 15.47 0.39 -7.96
CA ARG A 54 15.98 0.10 -9.30
C ARG A 54 15.60 -1.32 -9.74
N LYS A 55 15.80 -2.33 -8.89
CA LYS A 55 15.40 -3.72 -9.19
C LYS A 55 13.90 -3.84 -9.43
N MET A 56 13.09 -3.18 -8.60
CA MET A 56 11.62 -3.19 -8.74
C MET A 56 11.19 -2.61 -10.09
N VAL A 57 11.67 -1.41 -10.46
CA VAL A 57 11.25 -0.77 -11.73
C VAL A 57 11.75 -1.51 -12.97
N ASN A 58 12.90 -2.21 -12.89
CA ASN A 58 13.40 -3.04 -13.99
C ASN A 58 12.69 -4.40 -14.11
N ALA A 59 11.95 -4.81 -13.07
CA ALA A 59 11.10 -6.00 -13.08
C ALA A 59 9.65 -5.70 -13.50
N ALA A 60 9.25 -4.44 -13.47
CA ALA A 60 7.93 -3.98 -13.89
C ALA A 60 7.88 -3.68 -15.39
N VAL A 61 6.69 -3.78 -15.97
CA VAL A 61 6.37 -3.37 -17.36
C VAL A 61 5.13 -2.49 -17.45
N ARG A 62 4.42 -2.29 -16.35
CA ARG A 62 3.22 -1.45 -16.27
C ARG A 62 3.10 -0.86 -14.87
N VAL A 63 2.54 0.33 -14.78
CA VAL A 63 2.08 0.93 -13.52
C VAL A 63 0.67 1.48 -13.71
N ASP A 64 -0.24 1.07 -12.82
CA ASP A 64 -1.62 1.56 -12.78
C ASP A 64 -1.88 2.26 -11.45
N TRP A 65 -2.91 3.11 -11.39
CA TRP A 65 -3.31 3.80 -10.17
C TRP A 65 -4.81 3.96 -10.03
N THR A 66 -5.25 4.22 -8.80
CA THR A 66 -6.62 4.59 -8.45
C THR A 66 -6.58 5.87 -7.64
N LEU A 67 -7.38 6.85 -8.06
CA LEU A 67 -7.56 8.11 -7.35
C LEU A 67 -8.38 7.87 -6.08
N VAL A 68 -8.02 8.59 -5.02
CA VAL A 68 -8.77 8.63 -3.77
C VAL A 68 -8.99 10.07 -3.35
N ASN A 69 -9.92 10.34 -2.44
CA ASN A 69 -10.23 11.68 -1.99
C ASN A 69 -9.45 12.07 -0.73
N THR A 70 -9.07 11.09 0.09
CA THR A 70 -8.41 11.33 1.37
C THR A 70 -7.17 10.45 1.56
N GLU A 71 -6.24 10.88 2.41
CA GLU A 71 -5.08 10.05 2.76
C GLU A 71 -5.49 8.75 3.45
N VAL A 72 -6.56 8.78 4.26
CA VAL A 72 -7.10 7.60 4.97
C VAL A 72 -7.61 6.55 3.99
N GLU A 73 -8.32 6.98 2.94
CA GLU A 73 -8.74 6.07 1.86
C GLU A 73 -7.53 5.47 1.12
N ALA A 74 -6.51 6.28 0.83
CA ALA A 74 -5.28 5.80 0.20
C ALA A 74 -4.59 4.72 1.05
N LEU A 75 -4.55 4.95 2.37
CA LEU A 75 -3.98 4.04 3.34
C LEU A 75 -4.74 2.70 3.39
N GLN A 76 -6.07 2.75 3.46
CA GLN A 76 -6.92 1.56 3.50
C GLN A 76 -6.85 0.74 2.21
N LEU A 77 -6.83 1.40 1.06
CA LEU A 77 -6.75 0.75 -0.24
C LEU A 77 -5.36 0.11 -0.46
N GLU A 78 -4.28 0.82 -0.12
CA GLU A 78 -2.92 0.29 -0.14
C GLU A 78 -2.81 -0.97 0.73
N PHE A 79 -3.32 -0.91 1.97
CA PHE A 79 -3.31 -2.05 2.87
C PHE A 79 -4.05 -3.26 2.30
N SER A 80 -5.25 -3.02 1.78
CA SER A 80 -6.09 -4.07 1.19
C SER A 80 -5.36 -4.78 0.04
N TRP A 81 -4.76 -4.04 -0.88
CA TRP A 81 -4.02 -4.62 -2.01
C TRP A 81 -2.70 -5.28 -1.59
N ILE A 82 -1.94 -4.73 -0.65
CA ILE A 82 -0.74 -5.42 -0.16
C ILE A 82 -1.12 -6.77 0.46
N LYS A 83 -2.24 -6.84 1.18
CA LYS A 83 -2.72 -8.07 1.82
C LYS A 83 -3.23 -9.08 0.80
N GLU A 84 -3.97 -8.64 -0.21
CA GLU A 84 -4.56 -9.48 -1.25
C GLU A 84 -3.50 -10.00 -2.23
N GLU A 85 -2.64 -9.11 -2.73
CA GLU A 85 -1.67 -9.42 -3.79
C GLU A 85 -0.34 -9.99 -3.25
N ASN A 86 -0.02 -9.75 -1.97
CA ASN A 86 1.25 -10.12 -1.33
C ASN A 86 2.50 -9.81 -2.21
N PRO A 87 2.67 -8.56 -2.67
CA PRO A 87 3.65 -8.19 -3.68
C PRO A 87 5.10 -8.34 -3.19
N HIS A 88 5.95 -8.96 -4.02
CA HIS A 88 7.32 -9.34 -3.66
C HIS A 88 8.23 -8.17 -3.22
N PHE A 89 8.09 -6.98 -3.80
CA PHE A 89 8.94 -5.84 -3.45
C PHE A 89 8.44 -5.04 -2.25
N ASN A 90 7.18 -5.20 -1.83
CA ASN A 90 6.71 -4.60 -0.59
C ASN A 90 7.39 -5.28 0.60
N VAL A 91 7.72 -4.47 1.60
CA VAL A 91 8.10 -5.05 2.90
C VAL A 91 6.83 -5.65 3.47
N GLN A 92 6.79 -6.97 3.59
CA GLN A 92 5.69 -7.63 4.29
C GLN A 92 5.58 -7.02 5.68
N PHE A 93 4.35 -6.64 6.05
CA PHE A 93 4.06 -6.19 7.40
C PHE A 93 4.42 -7.36 8.34
N LYS A 94 5.55 -7.25 9.04
CA LYS A 94 5.74 -8.00 10.27
C LYS A 94 4.71 -7.48 11.28
N ASP A 95 4.26 -8.32 12.20
CA ASP A 95 3.14 -8.04 13.12
C ASP A 95 3.26 -6.71 13.90
N ASP A 96 4.47 -6.16 14.01
CA ASP A 96 4.77 -4.86 14.61
C ASP A 96 4.34 -3.65 13.74
N LYS A 97 3.95 -3.87 12.48
CA LYS A 97 3.53 -2.81 11.53
C LYS A 97 2.08 -2.92 11.05
N SER A 98 1.32 -3.94 11.45
CA SER A 98 -0.09 -4.08 11.08
C SER A 98 -0.97 -3.04 11.79
N TYR A 99 -1.88 -2.39 11.07
CA TYR A 99 -2.66 -1.26 11.59
C TYR A 99 -3.37 -1.53 12.91
N PRO A 100 -3.38 -0.55 13.83
CA PRO A 100 -4.18 -0.64 15.04
C PRO A 100 -5.68 -0.68 14.74
N PHE A 101 -6.38 -1.44 15.55
CA PHE A 101 -7.82 -1.46 15.71
C PHE A 101 -8.16 -0.71 16.99
N LEU A 102 -9.27 0.01 16.96
CA LEU A 102 -9.96 0.40 18.19
C LEU A 102 -10.75 -0.82 18.68
N ALA A 103 -10.34 -1.38 19.80
CA ALA A 103 -11.00 -2.50 20.44
C ALA A 103 -11.89 -2.02 21.57
N VAL A 104 -13.09 -2.61 21.65
CA VAL A 104 -14.04 -2.43 22.75
C VAL A 104 -14.31 -3.78 23.39
N SER A 105 -13.95 -3.95 24.66
CA SER A 105 -14.20 -5.20 25.40
C SER A 105 -15.65 -5.32 25.86
N ILE A 106 -16.53 -5.65 24.92
CA ILE A 106 -17.98 -5.68 25.13
C ILE A 106 -18.48 -6.82 26.03
N LYS A 107 -17.64 -7.81 26.36
CA LYS A 107 -17.99 -8.93 27.25
C LYS A 107 -17.48 -8.77 28.68
N ASP A 108 -16.71 -7.72 28.96
CA ASP A 108 -16.22 -7.45 30.30
C ASP A 108 -17.32 -6.78 31.12
N GLU A 109 -17.32 -7.02 32.43
CA GLU A 109 -18.21 -6.33 33.38
C GLU A 109 -18.09 -4.80 33.27
N PHE A 110 -16.89 -4.32 32.95
CA PHE A 110 -16.59 -2.92 32.67
C PHE A 110 -15.92 -2.79 31.29
N PRO A 111 -16.66 -2.42 30.23
CA PRO A 111 -16.12 -2.30 28.89
C PRO A 111 -14.98 -1.28 28.81
N ARG A 112 -13.89 -1.64 28.13
CA ARG A 112 -12.73 -0.76 27.91
C ARG A 112 -12.55 -0.47 26.44
N ILE A 113 -12.14 0.76 26.15
CA ILE A 113 -11.69 1.18 24.82
C ILE A 113 -10.17 1.20 24.81
N TYR A 114 -9.54 0.46 23.91
CA TYR A 114 -8.09 0.39 23.80
C TYR A 114 -7.65 0.15 22.36
N ILE A 115 -6.39 0.45 22.08
CA ILE A 115 -5.79 0.25 20.77
C ILE A 115 -5.10 -1.12 20.75
N THR A 116 -5.41 -1.96 19.76
CA THR A 116 -4.80 -3.29 19.60
C THR A 116 -4.42 -3.53 18.15
N ARG A 117 -3.32 -4.24 17.89
CA ARG A 117 -2.98 -4.69 16.52
C ARG A 117 -3.49 -6.10 16.21
N SER A 118 -4.14 -6.76 17.19
CA SER A 118 -4.66 -8.12 17.05
C SER A 118 -6.04 -8.12 16.39
N GLN A 119 -6.24 -8.94 15.35
CA GLN A 119 -7.50 -8.99 14.58
C GLN A 119 -8.58 -9.87 15.23
N LYS A 120 -8.23 -10.73 16.19
CA LYS A 120 -9.16 -11.73 16.74
C LYS A 120 -8.98 -11.91 18.24
N GLN A 121 -9.86 -11.30 19.03
CA GLN A 121 -10.00 -11.54 20.46
C GLN A 121 -11.47 -11.86 20.77
N LYS A 122 -11.72 -12.99 21.44
CA LYS A 122 -13.08 -13.37 21.84
C LYS A 122 -13.63 -12.33 22.82
N GLY A 123 -14.84 -11.83 22.57
CA GLY A 123 -15.49 -10.85 23.45
C GLY A 123 -15.08 -9.40 23.22
N VAL A 124 -14.29 -9.14 22.17
CA VAL A 124 -13.82 -7.81 21.82
C VAL A 124 -14.38 -7.42 20.45
N LYS A 125 -15.09 -6.30 20.40
CA LYS A 125 -15.52 -5.69 19.15
C LYS A 125 -14.39 -4.82 18.62
N HIS A 126 -13.91 -5.14 17.42
CA HIS A 126 -12.87 -4.36 16.75
C HIS A 126 -13.53 -3.40 15.76
N ILE A 127 -13.07 -2.14 15.76
CA ILE A 127 -13.44 -1.08 14.85
C ILE A 127 -12.15 -0.59 14.19
N GLY A 128 -12.14 -0.41 12.87
CA GLY A 128 -10.90 -0.19 12.10
C GLY A 128 -10.61 -1.36 11.15
N PRO A 129 -9.42 -1.46 10.54
CA PRO A 129 -8.15 -0.83 10.92
C PRO A 129 -8.07 0.68 10.65
N PHE A 130 -7.31 1.41 11.46
CA PHE A 130 -7.04 2.85 11.32
C PHE A 130 -5.57 3.11 11.01
#